data_AF-A0AB33I356-F1
#
_entry.id   AF-A0AB33I356-F1
#
_cell.length_a   1.000
_cell.length_b   1.000
_cell.length_c   1.000
_cell.angle_alpha   90.00
_cell.angle_beta   90.00
_cell.angle_gamma   90.00
#
_symmetry.space_group_name_H-M   'P 1'
#
loop_
_entity.id
_entity.type
_entity.pdbx_description
1 polymer ?
#
loop_
_entity_poly.entity_id
_entity_poly.type
_entity_poly.pdbx_seq_one_letter_code
_entity_poly.pdbx_strand_id
1 'polypeptide(L)'
;MFRLPTPRLLSGLKSALRPAMPRFKVSAFWLLILAWIFLLVWIWWKGPMWTLYEEQWLKPLANRWLATAAWGIIALVWLTVRVMKRLQQLEKMQKQQREEAVDPLSVELNAQQRYLDRWLLRLQRHLDNRRFLWQLPWYMVIGPAGSGKTTLLREGFPSDIIYAPEGARGAEQRLYLTPHVGKQAVIFDIDGTLCAPADADILHRRLWEHALGWLKEKRARSR
;
A
#
# COMPACT_ATOMS: atom_id res chain seq x y z
N MET A 1 -12.42 -56.68 -14.99
CA MET A 1 -10.94 -56.55 -15.02
C MET A 1 -10.57 -55.80 -16.29
N PHE A 2 -9.55 -54.93 -16.24
CA PHE A 2 -8.99 -54.10 -17.32
C PHE A 2 -9.63 -52.72 -17.59
N ARG A 3 -9.25 -51.75 -16.74
CA ARG A 3 -9.18 -50.32 -17.09
C ARG A 3 -7.82 -50.06 -17.74
N LEU A 4 -7.80 -49.43 -18.92
CA LEU A 4 -6.57 -48.90 -19.53
C LEU A 4 -6.44 -47.41 -19.14
N PRO A 5 -5.34 -46.99 -18.50
CA PRO A 5 -5.04 -45.58 -18.27
C PRO A 5 -4.24 -45.02 -19.45
N THR A 6 -4.79 -44.04 -20.18
CA THR A 6 -4.02 -43.22 -21.12
C THR A 6 -3.28 -42.11 -20.36
N PRO A 7 -1.94 -42.00 -20.47
CA PRO A 7 -1.19 -40.93 -19.81
C PRO A 7 -1.35 -39.61 -20.58
N ARG A 8 -2.00 -38.61 -19.97
CA ARG A 8 -1.89 -37.19 -20.38
C ARG A 8 -0.56 -36.63 -19.91
N LEU A 9 0.53 -37.06 -20.55
CA LEU A 9 1.79 -36.33 -20.53
C LEU A 9 1.80 -35.43 -21.78
N LEU A 10 2.21 -34.17 -21.59
CA LEU A 10 2.45 -33.17 -22.64
C LEU A 10 1.23 -32.37 -23.14
N SER A 11 0.53 -31.69 -22.22
CA SER A 11 -0.25 -30.50 -22.57
C SER A 11 0.32 -29.27 -21.86
N GLY A 12 1.08 -28.46 -22.59
CA GLY A 12 1.10 -27.02 -22.31
C GLY A 12 2.33 -26.43 -21.64
N LEU A 13 3.54 -26.94 -21.92
CA LEU A 13 4.78 -26.16 -21.83
C LEU A 13 4.86 -25.08 -22.93
N LYS A 14 3.80 -24.25 -23.08
CA LYS A 14 3.78 -23.15 -24.04
C LYS A 14 3.11 -21.91 -23.46
N SER A 15 3.86 -20.82 -23.57
CA SER A 15 3.47 -19.43 -23.33
C SER A 15 3.42 -19.03 -21.85
N ALA A 16 4.52 -18.56 -21.26
CA ALA A 16 5.21 -17.33 -21.66
C ALA A 16 4.27 -16.13 -21.76
N LEU A 17 3.61 -15.79 -20.67
CA LEU A 17 3.22 -14.40 -20.41
C LEU A 17 3.77 -14.01 -19.06
N ARG A 18 5.05 -13.61 -19.10
CA ARG A 18 5.64 -12.68 -18.15
C ARG A 18 4.58 -11.60 -17.85
N PRO A 19 4.38 -11.19 -16.58
CA PRO A 19 3.54 -10.04 -16.31
C PRO A 19 4.09 -8.91 -17.15
N ALA A 20 3.24 -8.37 -18.03
CA ALA A 20 3.59 -7.30 -18.93
C ALA A 20 4.05 -6.12 -18.07
N MET A 21 5.36 -6.02 -17.86
CA MET A 21 5.99 -4.82 -17.35
C MET A 21 5.53 -3.66 -18.23
N PRO A 22 5.20 -2.51 -17.64
CA PRO A 22 4.39 -1.48 -18.27
C PRO A 22 5.14 -0.92 -19.47
N ARG A 23 4.84 -1.43 -20.67
CA ARG A 23 5.38 -0.96 -21.94
C ARG A 23 5.13 0.55 -22.14
N PHE A 24 4.16 1.10 -21.42
CA PHE A 24 3.89 2.54 -21.29
C PHE A 24 5.06 3.35 -20.72
N LYS A 25 5.86 2.82 -19.79
CA LYS A 25 6.99 3.58 -19.20
C LYS A 25 8.17 3.70 -20.13
N VAL A 26 8.46 2.64 -20.89
CA VAL A 26 9.51 2.65 -21.93
C VAL A 26 9.07 3.55 -23.08
N SER A 27 7.80 3.48 -23.49
CA SER A 27 7.23 4.40 -24.48
C SER A 27 7.32 5.87 -24.05
N ALA A 28 6.99 6.20 -22.80
CA ALA A 28 7.11 7.58 -22.29
C ALA A 28 8.57 8.08 -22.27
N PHE A 29 9.53 7.21 -21.96
CA PHE A 29 10.96 7.56 -21.98
C PHE A 29 11.47 7.81 -23.41
N TRP A 30 11.12 6.94 -24.36
CA TRP A 30 11.45 7.12 -25.77
C TRP A 30 10.76 8.33 -26.40
N LEU A 31 9.51 8.63 -26.03
CA LEU A 31 8.80 9.84 -26.43
C LEU A 31 9.47 11.10 -25.88
N LEU A 32 9.99 11.06 -24.66
CA LEU A 32 10.70 12.18 -24.05
C LEU A 32 12.03 12.43 -24.77
N ILE A 33 12.77 11.38 -25.12
CA ILE A 33 13.97 11.47 -25.97
C ILE A 33 13.64 12.03 -27.35
N LEU A 34 12.58 11.54 -27.99
CA LEU A 34 12.16 11.99 -29.31
C LEU A 34 11.72 13.46 -29.30
N ALA A 35 10.97 13.88 -28.28
CA ALA A 35 10.60 15.28 -28.06
C ALA A 35 11.82 16.16 -27.81
N TRP A 36 12.84 15.62 -27.12
CA TRP A 36 14.10 16.32 -26.87
C TRP A 36 14.91 16.53 -28.16
N ILE A 37 15.01 15.50 -29.00
CA ILE A 37 15.63 15.57 -30.34
C ILE A 37 14.86 16.56 -31.23
N PHE A 38 13.52 16.52 -31.20
CA PHE A 38 12.68 17.42 -31.97
C PHE A 38 12.85 18.89 -31.54
N LEU A 39 12.95 19.16 -30.23
CA LEU A 39 13.25 20.50 -29.71
C LEU A 39 14.63 20.99 -30.18
N LEU A 40 15.62 20.09 -30.22
CA LEU A 40 16.98 20.40 -30.68
C LEU A 40 17.00 20.82 -32.16
N VAL A 41 16.26 20.07 -33.00
CA VAL A 41 16.09 20.38 -34.43
C VAL A 41 15.29 21.67 -34.62
N TRP A 42 14.27 21.93 -33.78
CA TRP A 42 13.47 23.16 -33.84
C TRP A 42 14.28 24.41 -33.51
N ILE A 43 15.16 24.35 -32.51
CA ILE A 43 16.10 25.43 -32.17
C ILE A 43 17.05 25.70 -33.34
N TRP A 44 17.48 24.65 -34.05
CA TRP A 44 18.30 24.74 -35.25
C TRP A 44 17.60 25.45 -36.41
N TRP A 45 16.28 25.28 -36.55
CA TRP A 45 15.48 25.89 -37.62
C TRP A 45 15.08 27.35 -37.33
N LYS A 46 14.76 27.70 -36.08
CA LYS A 46 14.27 29.05 -35.68
C LYS A 46 15.36 30.03 -35.23
N GLY A 47 16.58 29.55 -34.96
CA GLY A 47 17.73 30.38 -34.57
C GLY A 47 18.14 31.52 -35.52
N PRO A 48 17.95 31.48 -36.85
CA PRO A 48 18.47 32.51 -37.74
C PRO A 48 17.58 33.75 -37.92
N MET A 49 16.41 33.86 -37.28
CA MET A 49 15.47 34.99 -37.48
C MET A 49 15.38 35.99 -36.31
N TRP A 50 16.18 35.86 -35.25
CA TRP A 50 16.15 36.81 -34.14
C TRP A 50 17.28 37.82 -34.28
N THR A 51 16.96 39.01 -34.81
CA THR A 51 17.86 40.17 -34.90
C THR A 51 17.50 41.17 -33.80
N LEU A 52 18.31 41.25 -32.76
CA LEU A 52 18.26 42.31 -31.75
C LEU A 52 19.59 43.07 -31.80
N TYR A 53 19.51 44.38 -32.02
CA TYR A 53 20.56 45.38 -31.79
C TYR A 53 21.78 45.44 -32.72
N GLU A 54 21.62 45.37 -34.06
CA GLU A 54 22.61 45.80 -35.08
C GLU A 54 24.11 45.46 -34.89
N GLU A 55 24.46 44.53 -34.00
CA GLU A 55 25.78 43.94 -33.82
C GLU A 55 25.67 42.41 -33.92
N GLN A 56 26.48 41.85 -34.82
CA GLN A 56 26.46 40.44 -35.18
C GLN A 56 27.21 39.57 -34.16
N TRP A 57 26.71 39.47 -32.93
CA TRP A 57 27.26 38.56 -31.89
C TRP A 57 27.10 37.07 -32.25
N LEU A 58 26.28 36.76 -33.26
CA LEU A 58 25.88 35.42 -33.72
C LEU A 58 26.69 34.89 -34.93
N LYS A 59 27.85 35.48 -35.24
CA LYS A 59 28.75 34.99 -36.31
C LYS A 59 29.59 33.75 -35.95
N PRO A 60 30.13 33.54 -34.73
CA PRO A 60 30.92 32.36 -34.50
C PRO A 60 29.99 31.17 -34.20
N LEU A 61 30.13 30.12 -35.02
CA LEU A 61 29.54 28.79 -34.83
C LEU A 61 29.60 28.32 -33.35
N ALA A 62 30.67 28.69 -32.64
CA ALA A 62 30.99 28.33 -31.26
C ALA A 62 29.92 28.67 -30.23
N ASN A 63 29.27 29.85 -30.30
CA ASN A 63 28.28 30.26 -29.29
C ASN A 63 26.97 29.46 -29.42
N ARG A 64 26.67 28.96 -30.62
CA ARG A 64 25.50 28.10 -30.85
C ARG A 64 25.69 26.72 -30.26
N TRP A 65 26.90 26.15 -30.43
CA TRP A 65 27.29 24.90 -29.78
C TRP A 65 27.25 25.01 -28.25
N LEU A 66 27.71 26.13 -27.69
CA LEU A 66 27.67 26.42 -26.25
C LEU A 66 26.24 26.46 -25.69
N ALA A 67 25.29 27.08 -26.40
CA ALA A 67 23.90 27.14 -25.97
C ALA A 67 23.21 25.76 -26.00
N THR A 68 23.44 24.96 -27.05
CA THR A 68 22.95 23.56 -27.12
C THR A 68 23.61 22.66 -26.08
N ALA A 69 24.91 22.84 -25.81
CA ALA A 69 25.61 22.09 -24.77
C ALA A 69 25.06 22.44 -23.38
N ALA A 70 24.82 23.72 -23.11
CA ALA A 70 24.24 24.17 -21.85
C ALA A 70 22.83 23.60 -21.63
N TRP A 71 21.95 23.65 -22.64
CA TRP A 71 20.62 23.02 -22.55
C TRP A 71 20.67 21.50 -22.43
N GLY A 72 21.62 20.86 -23.11
CA GLY A 72 21.94 19.43 -22.97
C GLY A 72 22.29 19.05 -21.55
N ILE A 73 23.16 19.84 -20.92
CA ILE A 73 23.58 19.64 -19.54
C ILE A 73 22.40 19.84 -18.58
N ILE A 74 21.58 20.89 -18.76
CA ILE A 74 20.40 21.14 -17.91
C ILE A 74 19.40 19.98 -17.99
N ALA A 75 19.12 19.48 -19.20
CA ALA A 75 18.22 18.35 -19.38
C ALA A 75 18.78 17.05 -18.79
N LEU A 76 20.09 16.82 -18.95
CA LEU A 76 20.77 15.68 -18.37
C LEU A 76 20.72 15.72 -16.83
N VAL A 77 20.99 16.88 -16.22
CA VAL A 77 20.89 17.10 -14.77
C VAL A 77 19.45 16.89 -14.28
N TRP A 78 18.46 17.41 -15.01
CA TRP A 78 17.06 17.20 -14.64
C TRP A 78 16.65 15.73 -14.70
N LEU A 79 17.10 15.02 -15.74
CA LEU A 79 16.83 13.59 -15.92
C LEU A 79 17.50 12.76 -14.81
N THR A 80 18.76 13.02 -14.49
CA THR A 80 19.48 12.31 -13.42
C THR A 80 18.83 12.53 -12.07
N VAL A 81 18.43 13.77 -11.73
CA VAL A 81 17.68 14.07 -10.49
C VAL A 81 16.34 13.36 -10.45
N ARG A 82 15.59 13.34 -11.56
CA ARG A 82 14.28 12.68 -11.64
C ARG A 82 14.39 11.16 -11.49
N VAL A 83 15.40 10.55 -12.10
CA VAL A 83 15.69 9.11 -11.96
C VAL A 83 16.15 8.80 -10.55
N MET A 84 17.04 9.59 -9.97
CA MET A 84 17.52 9.43 -8.60
C MET A 84 16.38 9.49 -7.58
N LYS A 85 15.46 10.47 -7.71
CA LYS A 85 14.28 10.54 -6.84
C LYS A 85 13.38 9.31 -6.97
N ARG A 86 13.20 8.76 -8.18
CA ARG A 86 12.45 7.51 -8.37
C ARG A 86 13.18 6.30 -7.80
N LEU A 87 14.49 6.21 -7.97
CA LEU A 87 15.30 5.14 -7.39
C LEU A 87 15.26 5.19 -5.86
N GLN A 88 15.41 6.37 -5.26
CA GLN A 88 15.26 6.56 -3.82
C GLN A 88 13.86 6.18 -3.31
N GLN A 89 12.79 6.45 -4.07
CA GLN A 89 11.44 6.00 -3.72
C GLN A 89 11.33 4.46 -3.76
N LEU A 90 11.92 3.83 -4.77
CA LEU A 90 11.94 2.38 -4.90
C LEU A 90 12.81 1.73 -3.80
N GLU A 91 13.97 2.30 -3.48
CA GLU A 91 14.83 1.87 -2.39
C GLU A 91 14.14 2.05 -1.04
N LYS A 92 13.42 3.14 -0.81
CA LYS A 92 12.60 3.30 0.41
C LYS A 92 11.54 2.23 0.54
N MET A 93 10.83 1.92 -0.55
CA MET A 93 9.84 0.84 -0.56
C MET A 93 10.47 -0.54 -0.35
N GLN A 94 11.62 -0.81 -0.98
CA GLN A 94 12.35 -2.06 -0.78
C GLN A 94 12.95 -2.17 0.61
N LYS A 95 13.41 -1.07 1.19
CA LYS A 95 13.94 -1.01 2.55
C LYS A 95 12.83 -1.22 3.56
N GLN A 96 11.66 -0.60 3.37
CA GLN A 96 10.46 -0.90 4.16
C GLN A 96 10.06 -2.38 4.03
N GLN A 97 10.05 -2.95 2.82
CA GLN A 97 9.77 -4.37 2.63
C GLN A 97 10.82 -5.29 3.28
N ARG A 98 12.09 -4.89 3.29
CA ARG A 98 13.17 -5.64 3.95
C ARG A 98 13.10 -5.52 5.47
N GLU A 99 12.80 -4.34 6.00
CA GLU A 99 12.57 -4.12 7.43
C GLU A 99 11.33 -4.88 7.91
N GLU A 100 10.25 -4.87 7.12
CA GLU A 100 9.04 -5.69 7.34
C GLU A 100 9.32 -7.19 7.21
N ALA A 101 10.21 -7.62 6.30
CA ALA A 101 10.63 -9.01 6.19
C ALA A 101 11.56 -9.47 7.32
N VAL A 102 12.27 -8.53 7.97
CA VAL A 102 13.18 -8.80 9.09
C VAL A 102 12.44 -8.83 10.42
N ASP A 103 11.33 -8.10 10.56
CA ASP A 103 10.49 -8.14 11.77
C ASP A 103 9.08 -8.72 11.46
N PRO A 104 8.89 -10.06 11.54
CA PRO A 104 7.59 -10.68 11.34
C PRO A 104 6.51 -10.15 12.31
N LEU A 105 6.89 -9.57 13.47
CA LEU A 105 5.92 -8.95 14.36
C LEU A 105 5.32 -7.67 13.77
N SER A 106 6.10 -6.89 13.03
CA SER A 106 5.66 -5.63 12.43
C SER A 106 4.60 -5.85 11.34
N VAL A 107 4.70 -6.96 10.61
CA VAL A 107 3.74 -7.34 9.55
C VAL A 107 2.37 -7.59 10.16
N GLU A 108 2.29 -8.36 11.24
CA GLU A 108 1.04 -8.70 11.91
C GLU A 108 0.40 -7.46 12.57
N LEU A 109 1.21 -6.63 13.23
CA LEU A 109 0.77 -5.35 13.80
C LEU A 109 0.18 -4.42 12.73
N ASN A 110 0.88 -4.24 11.61
CA ASN A 110 0.42 -3.41 10.50
C ASN A 110 -0.84 -4.01 9.84
N ALA A 111 -0.94 -5.34 9.78
CA ALA A 111 -2.10 -6.03 9.24
C ALA A 111 -3.35 -5.82 10.12
N GLN A 112 -3.20 -5.95 11.45
CA GLN A 112 -4.25 -5.64 12.44
C GLN A 112 -4.65 -4.17 12.37
N GLN A 113 -3.70 -3.25 12.30
CA GLN A 113 -3.99 -1.81 12.21
C GLN A 113 -4.81 -1.47 10.96
N ARG A 114 -4.38 -1.96 9.78
CA ARG A 114 -5.11 -1.76 8.52
C ARG A 114 -6.50 -2.39 8.53
N TYR A 115 -6.68 -3.48 9.27
CA TYR A 115 -7.97 -4.11 9.46
C TYR A 115 -8.90 -3.22 10.30
N LEU A 116 -8.44 -2.77 11.47
CA LEU A 116 -9.21 -1.91 12.38
C LEU A 116 -9.57 -0.57 11.75
N ASP A 117 -8.64 0.07 11.03
CA ASP A 117 -8.90 1.35 10.35
C ASP A 117 -9.94 1.19 9.22
N ARG A 118 -9.89 0.08 8.46
CA ARG A 118 -10.91 -0.22 7.43
C ARG A 118 -12.26 -0.55 8.05
N TRP A 119 -12.28 -1.27 9.17
CA TRP A 119 -13.49 -1.50 9.93
C TRP A 119 -14.09 -0.18 10.43
N LEU A 120 -13.27 0.77 10.90
CA LEU A 120 -13.75 2.07 11.36
C LEU A 120 -14.46 2.86 10.25
N LEU A 121 -13.91 2.84 9.04
CA LEU A 121 -14.55 3.44 7.85
C LEU A 121 -15.85 2.73 7.45
N ARG A 122 -15.95 1.41 7.70
CA ARG A 122 -17.21 0.67 7.53
C ARG A 122 -18.21 1.04 8.61
N LEU A 123 -17.78 1.17 9.86
CA LEU A 123 -18.64 1.56 10.98
C LEU A 123 -19.22 2.95 10.76
N GLN A 124 -18.40 3.92 10.33
CA GLN A 124 -18.85 5.27 9.99
C GLN A 124 -19.95 5.26 8.93
N ARG A 125 -19.80 4.43 7.89
CA ARG A 125 -20.81 4.27 6.82
C ARG A 125 -22.06 3.53 7.30
N HIS A 126 -21.91 2.58 8.22
CA HIS A 126 -23.01 1.80 8.76
C HIS A 126 -23.90 2.62 9.70
N LEU A 127 -23.30 3.51 10.51
CA LEU A 127 -24.02 4.38 11.44
C LEU A 127 -24.44 5.74 10.83
N ASP A 128 -23.95 6.06 9.62
CA ASP A 128 -24.23 7.26 8.82
C ASP A 128 -24.30 8.58 9.62
N ASN A 129 -23.38 8.78 10.55
CA ASN A 129 -23.41 9.94 11.43
C ASN A 129 -22.01 10.42 11.81
N ARG A 130 -21.84 11.74 11.90
CA ARG A 130 -20.57 12.42 12.18
C ARG A 130 -19.99 12.07 13.55
N ARG A 131 -20.83 11.73 14.54
CA ARG A 131 -20.40 11.32 15.89
C ARG A 131 -20.51 9.81 16.12
N PHE A 132 -20.27 8.99 15.09
CA PHE A 132 -20.44 7.53 15.14
C PHE A 132 -19.66 6.84 16.28
N LEU A 133 -18.49 7.37 16.64
CA LEU A 133 -17.65 6.88 17.75
C LEU A 133 -18.31 6.95 19.14
N TRP A 134 -19.28 7.86 19.31
CA TRP A 134 -19.91 8.17 20.59
C TRP A 134 -21.38 7.74 20.65
N GLN A 135 -21.96 7.27 19.55
CA GLN A 135 -23.34 6.77 19.53
C GLN A 135 -23.50 5.44 20.23
N LEU A 136 -22.56 4.54 19.99
CA LEU A 136 -22.58 3.21 20.60
C LEU A 136 -21.51 3.11 21.69
N PRO A 137 -21.84 2.59 22.89
CA PRO A 137 -20.85 2.14 23.84
C PRO A 137 -20.01 1.00 23.24
N TRP A 138 -18.71 1.02 23.53
CA TRP A 138 -17.77 -0.01 23.09
C TRP A 138 -17.41 -0.87 24.29
N TYR A 139 -17.63 -2.18 24.16
CA TYR A 139 -17.28 -3.18 25.15
C TYR A 139 -16.28 -4.16 24.58
N MET A 140 -15.58 -4.85 25.48
CA MET A 140 -14.52 -5.77 25.12
C MET A 140 -14.72 -7.04 25.96
N VAL A 141 -14.76 -8.20 25.30
CA VAL A 141 -14.92 -9.49 25.98
C VAL A 141 -13.57 -10.17 26.02
N ILE A 142 -13.07 -10.38 27.24
CA ILE A 142 -11.74 -10.93 27.52
C ILE A 142 -11.93 -12.28 28.22
N GLY A 143 -11.13 -13.27 27.83
CA GLY A 143 -11.11 -14.56 28.49
C GLY A 143 -10.26 -15.59 27.74
N PRO A 144 -9.89 -16.70 28.39
CA PRO A 144 -9.04 -17.72 27.80
C PRO A 144 -9.68 -18.37 26.57
N ALA A 145 -8.86 -18.98 25.70
CA ALA A 145 -9.34 -19.71 24.54
C ALA A 145 -10.28 -20.85 24.99
N GLY A 146 -11.39 -21.05 24.26
CA GLY A 146 -12.37 -22.09 24.61
C GLY A 146 -13.35 -21.74 25.74
N SER A 147 -13.30 -20.54 26.33
CA SER A 147 -14.23 -20.14 27.41
C SER A 147 -15.67 -19.80 26.96
N GLY A 148 -16.03 -20.08 25.71
CA GLY A 148 -17.39 -19.83 25.20
C GLY A 148 -17.73 -18.37 24.85
N LYS A 149 -16.76 -17.45 24.80
CA LYS A 149 -16.98 -16.01 24.49
C LYS A 149 -17.74 -15.80 23.18
N THR A 150 -17.28 -16.43 22.11
CA THR A 150 -17.87 -16.31 20.79
C THR A 150 -19.27 -16.95 20.74
N THR A 151 -19.50 -18.02 21.50
CA THR A 151 -20.83 -18.63 21.65
C THR A 151 -21.78 -17.70 22.39
N LEU A 152 -21.33 -17.08 23.49
CA LEU A 152 -22.10 -16.09 24.24
C LEU A 152 -22.47 -14.89 23.37
N LEU A 153 -21.55 -14.39 22.54
CA LEU A 153 -21.83 -13.28 21.64
C LEU A 153 -22.80 -13.68 20.53
N ARG A 154 -22.67 -14.89 19.98
CA ARG A 154 -23.57 -15.39 18.93
C ARG A 154 -25.01 -15.55 19.41
N GLU A 155 -25.21 -16.10 20.60
CA GLU A 155 -26.54 -16.40 21.14
C GLU A 155 -27.14 -15.21 21.91
N GLY A 156 -26.32 -14.47 22.66
CA GLY A 156 -26.77 -13.44 23.59
C GLY A 156 -26.74 -12.00 23.04
N PHE A 157 -26.07 -11.75 21.92
CA PHE A 157 -25.92 -10.40 21.37
C PHE A 157 -26.23 -10.35 19.87
N PRO A 158 -27.46 -9.95 19.46
CA PRO A 158 -27.81 -9.83 18.05
C PRO A 158 -26.94 -8.75 17.39
N SER A 159 -25.93 -9.21 16.66
CA SER A 159 -24.86 -8.39 16.10
C SER A 159 -24.36 -8.92 14.78
N ASP A 160 -23.89 -8.01 13.94
CA ASP A 160 -23.37 -8.31 12.62
C ASP A 160 -21.88 -7.97 12.52
N ILE A 161 -21.15 -8.78 11.76
CA ILE A 161 -19.75 -8.49 11.39
C ILE A 161 -19.78 -7.67 10.10
N ILE A 162 -19.72 -6.35 10.24
CA ILE A 162 -19.83 -5.40 9.12
C ILE A 162 -18.63 -5.42 8.16
N TYR A 163 -17.52 -6.02 8.58
CA TYR A 163 -16.29 -6.15 7.80
C TYR A 163 -15.54 -7.42 8.20
N ALA A 164 -15.56 -8.41 7.32
CA ALA A 164 -14.58 -9.48 7.32
C ALA A 164 -13.53 -9.14 6.24
N PRO A 165 -12.22 -9.26 6.52
CA PRO A 165 -11.23 -9.15 5.48
C PRO A 165 -11.44 -10.32 4.51
N GLU A 166 -11.70 -10.02 3.23
CA GLU A 166 -11.66 -11.06 2.21
C GLU A 166 -10.23 -11.62 2.20
N GLY A 167 -10.09 -12.88 2.64
CA GLY A 167 -8.82 -13.58 2.62
C GLY A 167 -8.28 -13.53 1.20
N ALA A 168 -7.19 -12.77 1.00
CA ALA A 168 -6.52 -12.71 -0.28
C ALA A 168 -5.97 -14.12 -0.57
N ARG A 169 -6.69 -14.91 -1.36
CA ARG A 169 -6.29 -16.21 -1.92
C ARG A 169 -5.50 -17.09 -0.94
N GLY A 170 -6.21 -17.74 -0.02
CA GLY A 170 -5.70 -18.95 0.66
C GLY A 170 -4.86 -18.75 1.92
N ALA A 171 -4.63 -17.51 2.38
CA ALA A 171 -4.13 -17.25 3.73
C ALA A 171 -5.29 -16.76 4.60
N GLU A 172 -5.72 -17.57 5.58
CA GLU A 172 -6.55 -17.07 6.67
C GLU A 172 -5.72 -16.05 7.44
N GLN A 173 -6.04 -14.76 7.27
CA GLN A 173 -5.42 -13.72 8.06
C GLN A 173 -5.91 -13.90 9.50
N ARG A 174 -5.00 -14.16 10.43
CA ARG A 174 -5.37 -14.41 11.83
C ARG A 174 -5.85 -13.11 12.46
N LEU A 175 -7.14 -13.06 12.79
CA LEU A 175 -7.73 -11.90 13.44
C LEU A 175 -7.75 -12.13 14.94
N TYR A 176 -6.92 -11.36 15.65
CA TYR A 176 -6.87 -11.40 17.12
C TYR A 176 -8.01 -10.61 17.77
N LEU A 177 -8.67 -9.74 17.00
CA LEU A 177 -9.67 -8.80 17.49
C LEU A 177 -10.81 -8.70 16.47
N THR A 178 -12.00 -9.16 16.85
CA THR A 178 -13.18 -9.19 15.98
C THR A 178 -14.26 -8.26 16.53
N PRO A 179 -14.51 -7.11 15.90
CA PRO A 179 -15.58 -6.20 16.29
C PRO A 179 -16.95 -6.68 15.78
N HIS A 180 -17.84 -6.96 16.73
CA HIS A 180 -19.26 -7.23 16.51
C HIS A 180 -20.06 -5.95 16.70
N VAL A 181 -20.86 -5.58 15.69
CA VAL A 181 -21.67 -4.35 15.72
C VAL A 181 -23.12 -4.73 15.92
N GLY A 182 -23.67 -4.38 17.08
CA GLY A 182 -25.09 -4.53 17.38
C GLY A 182 -25.82 -3.19 17.39
N LYS A 183 -27.13 -3.23 17.65
CA LYS A 183 -27.97 -2.02 17.71
C LYS A 183 -27.68 -1.12 18.92
N GLN A 184 -27.21 -1.70 20.02
CA GLN A 184 -27.01 -1.01 21.30
C GLN A 184 -25.55 -0.83 21.68
N ALA A 185 -24.63 -1.59 21.09
CA ALA A 185 -23.22 -1.54 21.43
C ALA A 185 -22.35 -2.08 20.29
N VAL A 186 -21.07 -1.73 20.34
CA VAL A 186 -20.01 -2.46 19.62
C VAL A 186 -19.27 -3.31 20.63
N ILE A 187 -19.14 -4.61 20.36
CA ILE A 187 -18.43 -5.54 21.23
C ILE A 187 -17.22 -6.10 20.49
N PHE A 188 -16.04 -5.93 21.08
CA PHE A 188 -14.80 -6.51 20.57
C PHE A 188 -14.60 -7.90 21.20
N ASP A 189 -14.70 -8.95 20.38
CA ASP A 189 -14.29 -10.30 20.76
C ASP A 189 -12.78 -10.43 20.57
N ILE A 190 -12.08 -10.85 21.62
CA ILE A 190 -10.63 -11.01 21.63
C ILE A 190 -10.31 -12.49 21.55
N ASP A 191 -9.37 -12.86 20.66
CA ASP A 191 -8.85 -14.21 20.62
C ASP A 191 -8.23 -14.57 21.98
N GLY A 192 -8.67 -15.68 22.55
CA GLY A 192 -8.20 -16.12 23.86
C GLY A 192 -6.72 -16.50 23.88
N THR A 193 -6.07 -16.63 22.72
CA THR A 193 -4.61 -16.74 22.61
C THR A 193 -3.89 -15.49 23.14
N LEU A 194 -4.51 -14.31 23.06
CA LEU A 194 -3.96 -13.07 23.64
C LEU A 194 -3.98 -13.07 25.18
N CYS A 195 -4.81 -13.91 25.79
CA CYS A 195 -4.92 -14.04 27.25
C CYS A 195 -4.03 -15.15 27.83
N ALA A 196 -3.27 -15.87 27.00
CA ALA A 196 -2.34 -16.90 27.46
C ALA A 196 -1.19 -16.28 28.29
N PRO A 197 -0.58 -17.03 29.23
CA PRO A 197 0.49 -16.52 30.10
C PRO A 197 1.66 -15.90 29.32
N ALA A 198 2.28 -14.89 29.93
CA ALA A 198 3.26 -13.96 29.35
C ALA A 198 4.51 -14.59 28.72
N ASP A 199 4.78 -15.87 28.97
CA ASP A 199 5.96 -16.58 28.47
C ASP A 199 5.83 -17.06 27.01
N ALA A 200 4.64 -16.95 26.41
CA ALA A 200 4.37 -17.63 25.13
C ALA A 200 4.63 -16.80 23.85
N ASP A 201 4.63 -15.46 23.85
CA ASP A 201 5.00 -14.71 22.62
C ASP A 201 5.07 -13.20 22.83
N ILE A 202 6.22 -12.58 22.53
CA ILE A 202 6.40 -11.12 22.48
C ILE A 202 5.38 -10.48 21.52
N LEU A 203 4.96 -11.23 20.50
CA LEU A 203 3.96 -10.84 19.51
C LEU A 203 2.59 -10.54 20.14
N HIS A 204 2.03 -11.47 20.93
CA HIS A 204 0.72 -11.29 21.54
C HIS A 204 0.69 -10.07 22.47
N ARG A 205 1.76 -9.87 23.25
CA ARG A 205 1.89 -8.69 24.11
C ARG A 205 1.88 -7.40 23.31
N ARG A 206 2.67 -7.31 22.23
CA ARG A 206 2.72 -6.11 21.37
C ARG A 206 1.38 -5.87 20.66
N LEU A 207 0.72 -6.91 20.15
CA LEU A 207 -0.60 -6.81 19.53
C LEU A 207 -1.65 -6.29 20.51
N TRP A 208 -1.58 -6.75 21.76
CA TRP A 208 -2.45 -6.30 22.84
C TRP A 208 -2.21 -4.82 23.19
N GLU A 209 -0.95 -4.44 23.43
CA GLU A 209 -0.57 -3.05 23.73
C GLU A 209 -0.96 -2.11 22.57
N HIS A 210 -0.74 -2.54 21.33
CA HIS A 210 -1.13 -1.79 20.13
C HIS A 210 -2.65 -1.63 20.02
N ALA A 211 -3.42 -2.71 20.21
CA ALA A 211 -4.89 -2.66 20.18
C ALA A 211 -5.46 -1.69 21.22
N LEU A 212 -4.97 -1.76 22.46
CA LEU A 212 -5.39 -0.86 23.53
C LEU A 212 -4.99 0.59 23.24
N GLY A 213 -3.79 0.81 22.72
CA GLY A 213 -3.32 2.12 22.26
C GLY A 213 -4.25 2.70 21.19
N TRP A 214 -4.59 1.91 20.17
CA TRP A 214 -5.50 2.30 19.10
C TRP A 214 -6.90 2.64 19.63
N LEU A 215 -7.46 1.82 20.52
CA LEU A 215 -8.77 2.07 21.14
C LEU A 215 -8.77 3.39 21.93
N LYS A 216 -7.71 3.63 22.71
CA LYS A 216 -7.54 4.86 23.49
C LYS A 216 -7.39 6.08 22.59
N GLU A 217 -6.65 5.98 21.49
CA GLU A 217 -6.46 7.05 20.52
C GLU A 217 -7.77 7.39 19.80
N LYS A 218 -8.45 6.39 19.21
CA LYS A 218 -9.67 6.61 18.43
C LYS A 218 -10.84 7.08 19.28
N ARG A 219 -10.90 6.68 20.54
CA ARG A 219 -11.96 7.04 21.48
C ARG A 219 -11.49 8.03 22.55
N ALA A 220 -10.41 8.75 22.33
CA ALA A 220 -10.00 9.83 23.22
C ALA A 220 -11.12 10.88 23.26
N ARG A 221 -11.65 11.16 24.45
CA ARG A 221 -12.58 12.29 24.61
C ARG A 221 -11.80 13.56 24.29
N SER A 222 -12.25 14.32 23.30
CA SER A 222 -11.78 15.71 23.13
C SER A 222 -12.09 16.45 24.43
N ARG A 223 -11.05 16.81 25.18
CA ARG A 223 -11.17 17.81 26.23
C ARG A 223 -11.40 19.17 25.60
#